data_AF-A0AAF0QK29-F1
#
_entry.id   AF-A0AAF0QK29-F1
#
_cell.length_a   1.000
_cell.length_b   1.000
_cell.length_c   1.000
_cell.angle_alpha   90.00
_cell.angle_beta   90.00
_cell.angle_gamma   90.00
#
_symmetry.space_group_name_H-M   'P 1'
#
loop_
_entity.id
_entity.type
_entity.pdbx_description
1 polymer ?
#
loop_
_entity_poly.entity_id
_entity_poly.type
_entity_poly.pdbx_seq_one_letter_code
_entity_poly.pdbx_strand_id
1 'polypeptide(L)'
;MWNYVFDISHIIDTVGVIEKVKDLLKGHPSLFLCLNPFLPNGYEIILNDEDEKTYFMEQALSFLKISKIQMTVNLSIRQTLRDDSPFGFSHRDP
;
A
#
# COMPACT_ATOMS: atom_id res chain seq x y z
N MET A 1 -5.45 -12.12 45.24
CA MET A 1 -6.06 -11.51 44.05
C MET A 1 -5.08 -10.61 43.29
N TRP A 2 -4.33 -9.76 43.98
CA TRP A 2 -3.30 -8.89 43.36
C TRP A 2 -2.12 -9.63 42.72
N ASN A 3 -1.73 -10.81 43.24
CA ASN A 3 -0.66 -11.62 42.64
C ASN A 3 -1.02 -12.17 41.25
N TYR A 4 -2.30 -12.41 40.97
CA TYR A 4 -2.75 -12.84 39.63
C TYR A 4 -2.69 -11.69 38.61
N VAL A 5 -3.04 -10.47 39.04
CA VAL A 5 -3.01 -9.29 38.16
C VAL A 5 -1.58 -8.86 37.85
N PHE A 6 -0.67 -8.97 38.82
CA PHE A 6 0.75 -8.69 38.63
C PHE A 6 1.43 -9.71 37.70
N ASP A 7 1.02 -10.98 37.77
CA ASP A 7 1.53 -12.04 36.89
C ASP A 7 1.02 -11.88 35.45
N ILE A 8 -0.25 -11.50 35.24
CA ILE A 8 -0.78 -11.20 33.90
C ILE A 8 -0.02 -10.03 33.24
N SER A 9 0.43 -9.06 34.03
CA SER A 9 1.25 -7.95 33.54
C SER A 9 2.65 -8.37 33.06
N HIS A 10 3.13 -9.57 33.43
CA HIS A 10 4.45 -10.10 33.06
C HIS A 10 4.40 -11.21 32.00
N ILE A 11 3.21 -11.71 31.63
CA ILE A 11 3.06 -12.83 30.66
C ILE A 11 3.31 -12.41 29.21
N ILE A 12 3.29 -11.11 28.92
CA ILE A 12 3.44 -10.58 27.57
C ILE A 12 4.82 -9.94 27.43
N ASP A 13 5.84 -10.76 27.16
CA ASP A 13 7.17 -10.25 26.79
C ASP A 13 7.08 -9.52 25.43
N THR A 14 7.91 -8.49 25.24
CA THR A 14 7.99 -7.69 24.00
C THR A 14 8.20 -8.61 22.80
N VAL A 15 8.99 -9.67 22.96
CA VAL A 15 9.20 -10.71 21.93
C VAL A 15 7.89 -11.42 21.57
N GLY A 16 7.10 -11.81 22.56
CA GLY A 16 5.81 -12.50 22.35
C GLY A 16 4.77 -11.61 21.67
N VAL A 17 4.74 -10.30 21.98
CA VAL A 17 3.90 -9.33 21.24
C VAL A 17 4.32 -9.26 19.79
N ILE A 18 5.62 -9.09 19.53
CA ILE A 18 6.15 -8.97 18.17
C ILE A 18 5.82 -10.22 17.35
N GLU A 19 5.95 -11.41 17.91
CA GLU A 19 5.59 -12.66 17.22
C GLU A 19 4.10 -12.77 16.92
N LYS A 20 3.22 -12.42 17.86
CA LYS A 20 1.76 -12.43 17.63
C LYS A 20 1.34 -11.43 16.57
N VAL A 21 1.98 -10.25 16.56
CA VAL A 21 1.72 -9.22 15.55
C VAL A 21 2.24 -9.65 14.18
N LYS A 22 3.41 -10.29 14.10
CA LYS A 22 3.93 -10.90 12.86
C LYS A 22 2.95 -11.90 12.26
N ASP A 23 2.41 -12.80 13.08
CA ASP A 23 1.46 -13.82 12.63
C ASP A 23 0.13 -13.19 12.18
N LEU A 24 -0.38 -12.21 12.93
CA LEU A 24 -1.63 -11.51 12.61
C LEU A 24 -1.55 -10.70 11.30
N LEU A 25 -0.38 -10.11 11.01
CA LEU A 25 -0.16 -9.26 9.84
C LEU A 25 0.53 -9.98 8.68
N LYS A 26 0.57 -11.32 8.71
CA LYS A 26 1.21 -12.12 7.68
C LYS A 26 0.62 -11.82 6.29
N GLY A 27 1.50 -11.62 5.31
CA GLY A 27 1.10 -11.26 3.94
C GLY A 27 0.78 -9.78 3.73
N HIS A 28 0.90 -8.95 4.77
CA HIS A 28 0.73 -7.50 4.70
C HIS A 28 2.00 -6.77 5.22
N PRO A 29 3.12 -6.85 4.49
CA PRO A 29 4.41 -6.30 4.92
C PRO A 29 4.38 -4.78 5.13
N SER A 30 3.50 -4.07 4.42
CA SER A 30 3.26 -2.63 4.59
C SER A 30 2.73 -2.27 5.98
N LEU A 31 1.84 -3.09 6.56
CA LEU A 31 1.33 -2.90 7.92
C LEU A 31 2.40 -3.19 8.97
N PHE A 32 3.27 -4.16 8.69
CA PHE A 32 4.35 -4.55 9.57
C PHE A 32 5.42 -3.45 9.69
N LEU A 33 5.80 -2.83 8.57
CA LEU A 33 6.74 -1.69 8.55
C LEU A 33 6.21 -0.43 9.24
N CYS A 34 4.89 -0.20 9.19
CA CYS A 34 4.26 0.97 9.83
C CYS A 34 4.38 0.96 11.37
N LEU A 35 4.74 -0.19 11.96
CA LEU A 35 4.95 -0.32 13.40
C LEU A 35 6.30 0.22 13.87
N ASN A 36 7.30 0.36 13.00
CA ASN A 36 8.65 0.82 13.37
C ASN A 36 8.69 2.10 14.23
N PRO A 37 7.91 3.15 13.94
CA PRO A 37 7.86 4.36 14.78
C PRO A 37 7.37 4.12 16.22
N PHE A 38 6.71 2.99 16.47
CA PHE A 38 6.18 2.61 17.79
C PHE A 38 7.07 1.61 18.53
N LEU A 39 8.18 1.18 17.92
CA LEU A 39 9.10 0.23 18.53
C LEU A 39 10.23 0.92 19.28
N PRO A 40 10.69 0.36 20.41
CA PRO A 40 11.90 0.82 21.07
C PRO A 40 13.12 0.67 20.16
N ASN A 41 14.14 1.51 20.38
CA ASN A 41 15.39 1.43 19.65
C ASN A 41 16.01 0.02 19.74
N GLY A 42 16.44 -0.52 18.60
CA GLY A 42 17.00 -1.88 18.50
C GLY A 42 15.98 -2.99 18.27
N TYR A 43 14.68 -2.66 18.23
CA TYR A 43 13.61 -3.60 17.87
C TYR A 43 13.01 -3.33 16.48
N GLU A 44 13.76 -2.62 15.63
CA GLU A 44 13.31 -2.32 14.28
C GLU A 44 12.94 -3.60 13.52
N ILE A 45 11.78 -3.55 12.91
CA ILE A 45 11.28 -4.56 12.01
C ILE A 45 11.98 -4.41 10.66
N ILE A 46 12.58 -5.51 10.22
CA ILE A 46 13.17 -5.69 8.89
C ILE A 46 12.37 -6.80 8.19
N LEU A 47 12.01 -6.57 6.93
CA LEU A 47 11.32 -7.56 6.10
C LEU A 47 12.29 -8.68 5.70
N ASN A 48 11.78 -9.91 5.61
CA ASN A 48 12.49 -11.01 4.97
C ASN A 48 12.30 -10.96 3.44
N ASP A 49 13.08 -11.74 2.68
CA ASP A 49 13.05 -11.78 1.21
C ASP A 49 11.64 -12.00 0.62
N GLU A 50 10.81 -12.83 1.26
CA GLU A 50 9.44 -13.10 0.83
C GLU A 50 8.51 -11.90 1.04
N ASP A 51 8.64 -11.25 2.19
CA ASP A 51 7.84 -10.08 2.57
C ASP A 51 8.25 -8.86 1.74
N GLU A 52 9.54 -8.71 1.43
CA GLU A 52 10.05 -7.66 0.56
C GLU A 52 9.51 -7.77 -0.87
N LYS A 53 9.45 -8.99 -1.43
CA LYS A 53 8.83 -9.24 -2.74
C LYS A 53 7.35 -8.85 -2.73
N THR A 54 6.62 -9.26 -1.69
CA THR A 54 5.20 -8.93 -1.54
C THR A 54 5.01 -7.42 -1.49
N TYR A 55 5.81 -6.73 -0.68
CA TYR A 55 5.78 -5.28 -0.56
C TYR A 55 6.07 -4.57 -1.89
N PHE A 56 7.11 -4.98 -2.61
CA PHE A 56 7.45 -4.42 -3.91
C PHE A 56 6.33 -4.65 -4.93
N MET A 57 5.72 -5.83 -4.93
CA MET A 57 4.59 -6.15 -5.80
C MET A 57 3.37 -5.26 -5.51
N GLU A 58 3.00 -5.10 -4.24
CA GLU A 58 1.93 -4.18 -3.83
C GLU A 58 2.20 -2.75 -4.32
N GLN A 59 3.44 -2.29 -4.15
CA GLN A 59 3.85 -0.97 -4.59
C GLN A 59 3.81 -0.84 -6.12
N ALA A 60 4.32 -1.81 -6.87
CA ALA A 60 4.28 -1.84 -8.33
C ALA A 60 2.83 -1.82 -8.86
N LEU A 61 1.92 -2.60 -8.26
CA LEU A 61 0.50 -2.60 -8.60
C LEU A 61 -0.14 -1.23 -8.35
N SER A 62 0.19 -0.58 -7.24
CA SER A 62 -0.32 0.77 -6.94
C SER A 62 0.13 1.80 -8.00
N PHE A 63 1.39 1.74 -8.44
CA PHE A 63 1.92 2.61 -9.49
C PHE A 63 1.20 2.36 -10.82
N LEU A 64 1.01 1.10 -11.20
CA LEU A 64 0.27 0.74 -12.42
C LEU A 64 -1.18 1.24 -12.38
N LYS A 65 -1.83 1.20 -11.21
CA LYS A 65 -3.18 1.73 -11.05
C LYS A 65 -3.23 3.24 -11.31
N ILE A 66 -2.30 3.99 -10.74
CA ILE A 66 -2.23 5.45 -10.92
C ILE A 66 -1.88 5.79 -12.37
N SER A 67 -0.91 5.11 -12.99
CA SER A 67 -0.51 5.36 -14.38
C SER A 67 -1.64 5.08 -15.37
N LYS A 68 -2.41 4.01 -15.14
CA LYS A 68 -3.61 3.70 -15.94
C LYS A 68 -4.66 4.81 -15.85
N ILE A 69 -4.96 5.30 -14.64
CA ILE A 69 -5.90 6.41 -14.45
C ILE A 69 -5.42 7.66 -15.20
N GLN A 70 -4.15 8.04 -15.04
CA GLN A 70 -3.55 9.18 -15.74
C GLN A 70 -3.66 9.03 -17.27
N MET A 71 -3.37 7.84 -17.82
CA MET A 71 -3.49 7.57 -19.24
C MET A 71 -4.94 7.70 -19.73
N THR A 72 -5.90 7.11 -19.00
CA THR A 72 -7.33 7.22 -19.35
C THR A 72 -7.80 8.67 -19.33
N VAL A 73 -7.46 9.44 -18.30
CA VAL A 73 -7.79 10.86 -18.20
C VAL A 73 -7.21 11.64 -19.39
N ASN A 74 -5.94 11.44 -19.71
CA ASN A 74 -5.28 12.10 -20.84
C ASN A 74 -5.92 11.76 -22.19
N LEU A 75 -6.36 10.51 -22.39
CA LEU A 75 -7.04 10.09 -23.61
C LEU A 75 -8.43 10.73 -23.72
N SER A 76 -9.21 10.78 -22.64
CA SER A 76 -10.51 11.45 -22.61
C SER A 76 -10.40 12.95 -22.91
N ILE A 77 -9.41 13.64 -22.32
CA ILE A 77 -9.14 15.06 -22.62
C ILE A 77 -8.84 15.26 -24.10
N ARG A 78 -7.98 14.42 -24.69
CA ARG A 78 -7.64 14.48 -26.14
C ARG A 78 -8.80 14.14 -27.08
N GLN A 79 -9.83 13.45 -26.61
CA GLN A 79 -11.06 13.19 -27.38
C GLN A 79 -11.97 14.41 -27.34
N THR A 80 -12.24 14.98 -26.15
CA THR A 80 -13.08 16.18 -26.00
C THR A 80 -12.53 17.37 -26.79
N LEU A 81 -11.21 17.62 -26.76
CA LEU A 81 -10.58 18.68 -27.53
C LEU A 81 -10.62 18.44 -29.06
N ARG A 82 -10.87 17.19 -29.51
CA ARG A 82 -11.04 16.87 -30.94
C ARG A 82 -12.47 17.09 -31.42
N ASP A 83 -13.46 16.82 -30.57
CA ASP A 83 -14.89 16.87 -30.92
C ASP A 83 -15.45 18.31 -30.93
N ASP A 84 -14.80 19.25 -30.25
CA ASP A 84 -15.18 20.68 -30.25
C ASP A 84 -14.65 21.48 -31.47
N SER A 85 -14.06 20.84 -32.48
CA SER A 85 -13.64 21.53 -33.72
C SER A 85 -14.87 21.89 -34.57
N PRO A 86 -15.19 23.19 -34.76
CA PRO A 86 -16.36 23.61 -35.52
C PRO A 86 -16.21 23.36 -37.03
N PHE A 87 -15.01 22.96 -37.48
CA PHE A 87 -14.75 22.59 -38.86
C PHE A 87 -14.86 21.07 -39.03
N GLY A 88 -16.08 20.57 -38.98
CA GLY A 88 -16.43 19.42 -39.79
C GLY A 88 -16.18 19.83 -41.24
N PHE A 89 -15.23 19.19 -41.92
CA PHE A 89 -14.97 19.43 -43.34
C PHE A 89 -16.20 19.02 -44.16
N SER A 90 -17.17 19.91 -44.23
CA SER A 90 -18.21 19.92 -45.24
C SER A 90 -17.63 20.60 -46.47
N HIS A 91 -16.66 19.95 -47.10
CA HIS A 91 -16.41 20.22 -48.50
C HIS A 91 -17.28 19.23 -49.29
N ARG A 92 -18.49 19.71 -49.60
CA ARG A 92 -19.39 19.09 -50.58
C ARG A 92 -18.60 18.85 -51.87
N ASP A 93 -18.59 17.58 -52.28
CA ASP A 93 -18.77 16.98 -53.62
C ASP A 93 -18.53 17.83 -54.91
N PRO A 94 -18.15 17.16 -56.02
CA PRO A 94 -17.13 17.60 -57.00
C PRO A 94 -17.53 18.69 -57.99
#